data_AF-A0A7L9FHT4-F1
#
_entry.id   AF-A0A7L9FHT4-F1
#
_cell.length_a   1.000
_cell.length_b   1.000
_cell.length_c   1.000
_cell.angle_alpha   90.00
_cell.angle_beta   90.00
_cell.angle_gamma   90.00
#
_symmetry.space_group_name_H-M   'P 1'
#
loop_
_entity.id
_entity.type
_entity.pdbx_description
1 polymer ?
#
loop_
_entity_poly.entity_id
_entity_poly.type
_entity_poly.pdbx_seq_one_letter_code
_entity_poly.pdbx_strand_id
1 'polypeptide(L)' 'MSHVKIMIGKRQVIEVPEDLYKELARIAEATGRTPGEIVVDLIGIFVKTHTPAVFAEDYPYSDFGE' A
#
# COMPACT_ATOMS: atom_id res chain seq x y z
N MET A 1 16.66 18.22 4.98
CA MET A 1 16.50 16.92 4.32
C MET A 1 15.54 17.10 3.16
N SER A 2 15.97 16.77 1.95
CA SER A 2 15.14 16.87 0.73
C SER A 2 14.13 15.74 0.66
N HIS A 3 12.94 16.01 0.12
CA HIS A 3 11.87 15.02 -0.07
C HIS A 3 11.46 14.97 -1.54
N VAL A 4 11.06 13.78 -1.99
CA VAL A 4 10.54 13.51 -3.34
C VAL A 4 9.07 13.16 -3.23
N LYS A 5 8.25 13.74 -4.12
CA LYS A 5 6.83 13.44 -4.23
C LYS A 5 6.62 12.28 -5.19
N ILE A 6 6.09 11.17 -4.70
CA ILE A 6 5.66 10.05 -5.54
C ILE A 6 4.14 10.12 -5.68
N MET A 7 3.68 10.13 -6.93
CA MET A 7 2.26 10.04 -7.25
C MET A 7 1.82 8.59 -7.22
N ILE A 8 0.83 8.26 -6.39
CA ILE A 8 0.21 6.95 -6.32
C ILE A 8 -1.25 7.04 -6.81
N GLY A 9 -1.52 6.35 -7.92
CA GLY A 9 -2.83 6.36 -8.55
C GLY A 9 -3.27 7.77 -9.00
N LYS A 10 -4.59 8.01 -9.00
CA LYS A 10 -5.16 9.27 -9.53
C LYS A 10 -5.15 10.45 -8.55
N ARG A 11 -4.91 10.22 -7.25
CA ARG A 11 -5.18 11.27 -6.22
C ARG A 11 -4.26 11.26 -5.00
N GLN A 12 -3.36 10.30 -4.83
CA GLN A 12 -2.51 10.25 -3.63
C GLN A 12 -1.10 10.69 -3.97
N VAL A 13 -0.54 11.53 -3.10
CA VAL A 13 0.85 11.97 -3.16
C VAL A 13 1.49 11.58 -1.84
N ILE A 14 2.61 10.86 -1.92
CA ILE A 14 3.43 10.55 -0.75
C ILE A 14 4.74 11.31 -0.85
N GLU A 15 5.20 11.80 0.30
CA GLU A 15 6.50 12.46 0.42
C GLU A 15 7.48 11.47 1.04
N VAL A 16 8.57 11.20 0.33
CA VAL A 16 9.59 10.24 0.75
C VAL A 16 10.94 10.97 0.82
N PRO A 17 11.76 10.77 1.87
CA PRO A 17 13.11 11.29 1.92
C PRO A 17 13.92 10.91 0.67
N GLU A 18 14.70 11.84 0.13
CA GLU A 18 15.40 11.66 -1.14
C GLU A 18 16.35 10.45 -1.14
N ASP A 19 17.03 10.19 -0.03
CA ASP A 19 17.95 9.06 0.10
C ASP A 19 17.22 7.71 -0.01
N LEU A 20 16.06 7.60 0.64
CA LEU A 20 15.19 6.42 0.54
C LEU A 20 14.60 6.27 -0.86
N TYR A 21 14.25 7.38 -1.52
CA TYR A 21 13.79 7.35 -2.91
C TYR A 21 14.85 6.81 -3.86
N LYS A 22 16.14 7.18 -3.69
CA LYS A 22 17.25 6.66 -4.51
C LYS A 22 17.46 5.16 -4.34
N GLU A 23 17.30 4.64 -3.13
CA GLU A 23 17.34 3.19 -2.90
C GLU A 23 16.13 2.49 -3.54
N LEU A 24 14.93 3.03 -3.34
CA LEU A 24 13.70 2.52 -3.94
C LEU A 24 13.78 2.50 -5.47
N ALA A 25 14.33 3.56 -6.09
CA ALA A 25 14.50 3.67 -7.53
C ALA A 25 15.46 2.61 -8.07
N ARG A 26 16.56 2.32 -7.37
CA ARG A 26 17.48 1.24 -7.75
C ARG A 26 16.82 -0.13 -7.71
N ILE A 27 16.00 -0.41 -6.69
CA ILE A 27 15.25 -1.67 -6.57
C ILE A 27 14.18 -1.76 -7.67
N ALA A 28 13.49 -0.66 -7.95
CA ALA A 28 12.47 -0.59 -8.99
C ALA A 28 13.08 -0.86 -10.38
N GLU A 29 14.22 -0.25 -10.69
CA GLU A 29 14.95 -0.47 -11.95
C GLU A 29 15.38 -1.94 -12.09
N ALA A 30 15.94 -2.54 -11.04
CA ALA A 30 16.37 -3.94 -11.04
C ALA A 30 15.22 -4.94 -11.25
N THR A 31 13.98 -4.53 -10.94
CA THR A 31 12.78 -5.37 -11.09
C THR A 31 11.95 -5.01 -12.33
N GLY A 32 12.37 -4.00 -13.11
CA GLY A 32 11.62 -3.50 -14.27
C GLY A 32 10.30 -2.82 -13.90
N ARG A 33 10.20 -2.27 -12.69
CA ARG A 33 9.01 -1.62 -12.13
C ARG A 33 9.27 -0.15 -11.85
N THR A 34 8.22 0.60 -11.57
CA THR A 34 8.32 1.98 -11.10
C THR A 34 8.39 2.04 -9.57
N PRO A 35 9.02 3.06 -8.97
CA PRO A 35 9.02 3.27 -7.52
C PRO A 35 7.61 3.28 -6.93
N GLY A 36 6.64 3.89 -7.64
CA GLY A 36 5.24 3.93 -7.22
C GLY A 36 4.60 2.55 -7.10
N GLU A 37 4.87 1.65 -8.04
CA GLU A 37 4.36 0.27 -7.97
C GLU A 37 4.91 -0.50 -6.77
N ILE A 38 6.19 -0.33 -6.45
CA ILE A 38 6.78 -0.97 -5.27
C ILE A 38 6.14 -0.42 -3.99
N VAL A 39 5.91 0.89 -3.89
CA VAL A 39 5.26 1.46 -2.70
C VAL A 39 3.83 0.96 -2.55
N VAL A 40 3.06 0.86 -3.64
CA VAL A 40 1.70 0.28 -3.59
C VAL A 40 1.72 -1.15 -3.06
N ASP A 41 2.66 -1.97 -3.53
CA ASP A 41 2.79 -3.34 -3.04
C ASP A 41 3.16 -3.40 -1.55
N LEU A 42 4.10 -2.57 -1.11
CA LEU A 42 4.52 -2.50 0.30
C LEU A 42 3.36 -2.06 1.20
N ILE A 43 2.57 -1.07 0.77
CA ILE A 43 1.34 -0.67 1.47
C ILE A 43 0.35 -1.83 1.52
N GLY A 44 0.16 -2.53 0.39
CA GLY A 44 -0.71 -3.70 0.31
C GLY A 44 -0.30 -4.83 1.26
N ILE A 45 1.00 -5.12 1.37
CA ILE A 45 1.55 -6.07 2.34
C ILE A 45 1.29 -5.60 3.76
N PHE A 46 1.62 -4.34 4.06
CA PHE A 46 1.41 -3.76 5.38
C PHE A 46 -0.05 -3.87 5.84
N VAL A 47 -1.00 -3.50 4.97
CA VAL A 47 -2.44 -3.61 5.24
C VAL A 47 -2.82 -5.06 5.46
N LYS A 48 -2.36 -6.01 4.65
CA LYS A 48 -2.67 -7.44 4.83
C LYS A 48 -2.13 -8.02 6.14
N THR A 49 -0.96 -7.56 6.58
CA THR A 49 -0.33 -8.04 7.81
C THR A 49 -0.94 -7.42 9.07
N HIS A 50 -1.39 -6.15 9.00
CA HIS A 50 -1.87 -5.40 10.17
C HIS A 50 -3.38 -5.23 10.24
N THR A 51 -4.11 -5.52 9.17
CA THR A 51 -5.57 -5.64 9.25
C THR A 51 -5.84 -7.04 9.77
N PRO A 52 -6.44 -7.20 10.96
CA PRO A 52 -6.91 -8.51 11.38
C PRO A 52 -7.76 -9.06 10.24
N ALA A 53 -7.65 -10.35 9.95
CA ALA A 53 -8.67 -11.00 9.16
C ALA A 53 -9.98 -10.74 9.90
N VAL A 54 -10.75 -9.76 9.44
CA VAL A 54 -12.18 -9.74 9.66
C VAL A 54 -12.60 -11.00 8.92
N PHE A 55 -12.58 -12.13 9.64
CA PHE A 55 -13.61 -13.12 9.47
C PHE A 55 -14.85 -12.25 9.40
N ALA A 56 -15.47 -12.18 8.22
CA ALA A 56 -16.88 -11.92 8.21
C ALA A 56 -17.40 -12.95 9.22
N GLU A 57 -17.74 -12.50 10.44
CA GLU A 57 -18.64 -13.26 11.26
C GLU A 57 -19.72 -13.66 10.28
N ASP A 58 -19.84 -14.98 10.03
CA ASP A 58 -21.03 -15.53 9.43
C ASP A 58 -22.15 -14.77 10.11
N TYR A 59 -22.76 -13.81 9.43
CA TYR A 59 -24.03 -13.29 9.87
C TYR A 59 -24.94 -14.47 9.55
N PRO A 60 -25.36 -15.30 10.54
CA PRO A 60 -26.64 -15.94 10.33
C PRO A 60 -27.56 -14.74 10.18
N TYR A 61 -28.09 -14.51 8.97
CA TYR A 61 -29.32 -13.77 8.87
C TYR A 61 -30.30 -14.57 9.73
N SER A 62 -30.39 -14.12 10.98
CA SER A 62 -31.24 -14.68 12.01
C SER A 62 -32.65 -14.58 11.45
N ASP A 63 -33.28 -15.73 11.39
CA ASP A 63 -34.67 -16.00 11.01
C ASP A 63 -35.69 -15.28 11.90
N PHE A 64 -35.51 -14.00 12.24
CA PHE A 64 -36.46 -13.26 13.08
C PHE A 64 -36.58 -11.80 12.68
N GLY A 65 -37.72 -11.51 12.06
CA GLY A 65 -38.29 -10.20 11.77
C GLY A 65 -39.73 -10.40 11.31
N GLU A 66 -40.55 -10.87 12.27
CA GLU A 66 -42.01 -10.91 12.36
C GLU A 66 -42.84 -10.25 11.25
#